data_AF-A0A7M7MKU3-F1
#
_entry.id   AF-A0A7M7MKU3-F1
#
_cell.length_a   1.000
_cell.length_b   1.000
_cell.length_c   1.000
_cell.angle_alpha   90.00
_cell.angle_beta   90.00
_cell.angle_gamma   90.00
#
_symmetry.space_group_name_H-M   'P 1'
#
loop_
_entity.id
_entity.type
_entity.pdbx_description
1 polymer ?
#
loop_
_entity_poly.entity_id
_entity_poly.type
_entity_poly.pdbx_seq_one_letter_code
_entity_poly.pdbx_strand_id
1 'polypeptide(L)'
;MNCTEEELMKTNVFQLPILIPLIKILDVYLILKQELSPDEFCIFLFVEKKSKDKCKFDFNPIEQHFNEIEELRIMPISLQSIFIDLFMNIVRYTIFLESVSKDYLDKQNCRNYNDLHQTMLLVYILSYRIFNIFFEDSIDCFVYFKVKKILNLIGYLLRAETPNFFLEKGCLTFEEHFVEQNLVFPLLEATPYLEKLQEHLKKYLRNIKIPKKESTTPMFMNVLNRPKTRLNVPPNTPEPVEIKHTTASTLRECAHVINLEEREIKKLKALTEGSVDPSLILKLEEEKRQQQREEELLKIKEKHLLALLTRENAFIAKKLLLNDIKAHAETVRKEKQKIYEKLEKWRENHNKEVMEMVEKCREIEQASRIAFNIMIDEKKQRAAEVTEESRQLKAQLIKQRENEIQRKIKLIQEIRTIQSLRELPFKDFDPTETNGFGLLCEMSLTELKERLFWMKMKLDEEIKNRKSIINRERERQKNLIKDTRKALEEYKANKLVVKLLLTITINHLLVFRYDKSLSKPQQQFQHITSSKIDALRKKVEERKALRLEKKGDRKLI
;
A
#
# COMPACT_ATOMS: atom_id res chain seq x y z
N MET A 1 -10.74 22.47 27.69
CA MET A 1 -11.54 21.49 26.93
C MET A 1 -10.96 21.42 25.52
N ASN A 2 -9.76 20.84 25.42
CA ASN A 2 -8.98 20.54 24.21
C ASN A 2 -8.17 19.27 24.56
N CYS A 3 -7.72 18.50 23.56
CA CYS A 3 -7.32 17.09 23.68
C CYS A 3 -8.54 16.17 24.03
N THR A 4 -8.60 14.89 23.66
CA THR A 4 -7.52 13.91 23.39
C THR A 4 -7.77 12.94 22.20
N GLU A 5 -8.50 13.29 21.13
CA GLU A 5 -8.72 12.35 20.01
C GLU A 5 -7.49 12.19 19.08
N GLU A 6 -6.69 13.25 18.90
CA GLU A 6 -5.50 13.24 18.04
C GLU A 6 -4.23 12.63 18.68
N GLU A 7 -4.26 12.26 19.96
CA GLU A 7 -3.08 11.87 20.73
C GLU A 7 -2.90 10.35 20.85
N LEU A 8 -3.99 9.57 21.01
CA LEU A 8 -3.88 8.09 20.98
C LEU A 8 -3.32 7.59 19.63
N MET A 9 -3.72 8.23 18.53
CA MET A 9 -3.27 7.90 17.17
C MET A 9 -1.75 8.03 16.93
N LYS A 10 -0.98 8.62 17.86
CA LYS A 10 0.44 8.94 17.69
C LYS A 10 1.39 8.10 18.58
N THR A 11 0.90 7.03 19.19
CA THR A 11 1.71 6.15 20.06
C THR A 11 2.23 4.91 19.32
N ASN A 12 3.51 4.58 19.53
CA ASN A 12 4.15 3.42 18.90
C ASN A 12 3.83 2.14 19.68
N VAL A 13 2.99 1.28 19.10
CA VAL A 13 2.56 0.01 19.71
C VAL A 13 3.70 -1.02 19.77
N PHE A 14 4.75 -0.89 18.95
CA PHE A 14 5.85 -1.85 18.85
C PHE A 14 6.92 -1.63 19.92
N GLN A 15 6.50 -1.69 21.20
CA GLN A 15 7.33 -1.54 22.38
C GLN A 15 7.24 -2.80 23.27
N LEU A 16 8.38 -3.26 23.80
CA LEU A 16 8.43 -4.47 24.65
C LEU A 16 7.56 -4.39 25.92
N PRO A 17 7.51 -3.26 26.66
CA PRO A 17 6.60 -3.09 27.79
C PRO A 17 5.11 -3.22 27.43
N ILE A 18 4.72 -3.02 26.17
CA ILE A 18 3.33 -3.19 25.71
C ILE A 18 3.09 -4.65 25.30
N LEU A 19 3.97 -5.21 24.47
CA LEU A 19 3.67 -6.47 23.79
C LEU A 19 3.94 -7.72 24.65
N ILE A 20 4.90 -7.69 25.58
CA ILE A 20 5.16 -8.86 26.44
C ILE A 20 4.00 -9.12 27.41
N PRO A 21 3.49 -8.13 28.18
CA PRO A 21 2.39 -8.40 29.10
C PRO A 21 1.08 -8.69 28.36
N LEU A 22 0.82 -8.03 27.21
CA LEU A 22 -0.41 -8.27 26.44
C LEU A 22 -0.52 -9.71 25.94
N ILE A 23 0.60 -10.38 25.59
CA ILE A 23 0.59 -11.82 25.27
C ILE A 23 0.18 -12.63 26.50
N LYS A 24 0.84 -12.45 27.66
CA LYS A 24 0.52 -13.20 28.88
C LYS A 24 -0.94 -12.97 29.34
N ILE A 25 -1.44 -11.75 29.20
CA ILE A 25 -2.83 -11.38 29.52
C ILE A 25 -3.80 -12.11 28.57
N LEU A 26 -3.50 -12.22 27.28
CA LEU A 26 -4.29 -13.01 26.32
C LEU A 26 -4.24 -14.52 26.64
N ASP A 27 -3.09 -15.05 27.05
CA ASP A 27 -2.97 -16.45 27.49
C ASP A 27 -3.92 -16.75 28.68
N VAL A 28 -3.92 -15.88 29.70
CA VAL A 28 -4.79 -16.02 30.88
C VAL A 28 -6.27 -15.78 30.54
N TYR A 29 -6.59 -14.78 29.71
CA TYR A 29 -7.96 -14.53 29.28
C TYR A 29 -8.55 -15.71 28.49
N LEU A 30 -7.78 -16.31 27.58
CA LEU A 30 -8.28 -17.42 26.76
C LEU A 30 -8.52 -18.71 27.58
N ILE A 31 -7.87 -18.86 28.74
CA ILE A 31 -8.21 -19.88 29.75
C ILE A 31 -9.53 -19.52 30.45
N LEU A 32 -9.69 -18.27 30.91
CA LEU A 32 -10.84 -17.80 31.69
C LEU A 32 -12.06 -17.36 30.83
N LYS A 33 -12.00 -17.51 29.51
CA LYS A 33 -13.01 -17.01 28.54
C LYS A 33 -14.42 -17.61 28.71
N GLN A 34 -14.56 -18.71 29.46
CA GLN A 34 -15.86 -19.29 29.80
C GLN A 34 -16.47 -18.72 31.10
N GLU A 35 -15.67 -18.03 31.91
CA GLU A 35 -16.04 -17.53 33.24
C GLU A 35 -16.16 -16.01 33.32
N LEU A 36 -15.46 -15.27 32.46
CA LEU A 36 -15.42 -13.80 32.46
C LEU A 36 -15.67 -13.23 31.05
N SER A 37 -16.50 -12.20 30.97
CA SER A 37 -16.56 -11.35 29.76
C SER A 37 -15.29 -10.51 29.60
N PRO A 38 -14.99 -9.97 28.39
CA PRO A 38 -13.82 -9.14 28.16
C PRO A 38 -13.77 -7.90 29.07
N ASP A 39 -14.94 -7.26 29.27
CA ASP A 39 -15.08 -6.06 30.09
C ASP A 39 -14.86 -6.36 31.58
N GLU A 40 -15.46 -7.43 32.11
CA GLU A 40 -15.24 -7.87 33.50
C GLU A 40 -13.78 -8.23 33.75
N PHE A 41 -13.14 -8.93 32.81
CA PHE A 41 -11.73 -9.27 32.88
C PHE A 41 -10.83 -8.02 32.90
N CYS A 42 -11.08 -7.03 32.05
CA CYS A 42 -10.38 -5.74 32.11
C CYS A 42 -10.60 -4.99 33.43
N ILE A 43 -11.80 -5.06 34.01
CA ILE A 43 -12.10 -4.47 35.32
C ILE A 43 -11.29 -5.16 36.43
N PHE A 44 -11.24 -6.49 36.48
CA PHE A 44 -10.42 -7.22 37.47
C PHE A 44 -8.91 -6.97 37.31
N LEU A 45 -8.44 -6.69 36.09
CA LEU A 45 -7.04 -6.36 35.82
C LEU A 45 -6.66 -4.99 36.41
N PHE A 46 -7.37 -3.93 35.99
CA PHE A 46 -6.94 -2.54 36.22
C PHE A 46 -7.62 -1.82 37.41
N VAL A 47 -8.76 -2.29 37.92
CA VAL A 47 -9.49 -1.61 38.99
C VAL A 47 -9.14 -2.19 40.37
N GLU A 48 -8.55 -1.37 41.23
CA GLU A 48 -8.39 -1.70 42.65
C GLU A 48 -9.76 -1.81 43.35
N LYS A 49 -10.04 -2.97 43.96
CA LYS A 49 -11.17 -3.14 44.88
C LYS A 49 -10.95 -2.29 46.15
N LYS A 50 -11.44 -1.04 46.16
CA LYS A 50 -11.52 -0.24 47.39
C LYS A 50 -12.41 -0.95 48.41
N SER A 51 -11.87 -1.17 49.60
CA SER A 51 -12.44 -2.02 50.64
C SER A 51 -13.68 -1.43 51.33
N LYS A 52 -14.83 -1.53 50.63
CA LYS A 52 -16.17 -1.25 51.16
C LYS A 52 -17.18 -2.29 50.66
N ASP A 53 -17.10 -3.51 51.21
CA ASP A 53 -18.09 -3.95 52.20
C ASP A 53 -17.79 -5.36 52.72
N LYS A 54 -18.13 -5.61 54.00
CA LYS A 54 -17.90 -6.89 54.68
C LYS A 54 -18.96 -7.93 54.31
N CYS A 55 -18.96 -8.44 53.07
CA CYS A 55 -19.42 -9.80 52.69
C CYS A 55 -19.42 -10.03 51.17
N LYS A 56 -18.32 -10.57 50.63
CA LYS A 56 -18.25 -11.54 49.51
C LYS A 56 -16.79 -11.97 49.34
N PHE A 57 -16.57 -13.19 48.86
CA PHE A 57 -15.24 -13.83 48.84
C PHE A 57 -14.17 -12.96 48.17
N ASP A 58 -13.02 -12.83 48.84
CA ASP A 58 -11.80 -12.21 48.32
C ASP A 58 -11.10 -13.15 47.32
N PHE A 59 -11.76 -13.37 46.19
CA PHE A 59 -11.24 -14.15 45.08
C PHE A 59 -11.11 -13.26 43.84
N ASN A 60 -9.94 -13.32 43.20
CA ASN A 60 -9.70 -12.82 41.86
C ASN A 60 -9.13 -14.01 41.06
N PRO A 61 -9.86 -14.57 40.08
CA PRO A 61 -9.37 -15.73 39.33
C PRO A 61 -8.09 -15.40 38.54
N ILE A 62 -7.86 -14.13 38.21
CA ILE A 62 -6.64 -13.70 37.50
C ILE A 62 -5.39 -13.81 38.41
N GLU A 63 -5.53 -13.55 39.72
CA GLU A 63 -4.41 -13.64 40.69
C GLU A 63 -3.89 -15.08 40.89
N GLN A 64 -4.64 -16.11 40.46
CA GLN A 64 -4.16 -17.50 40.46
C GLN A 64 -3.29 -17.86 39.24
N HIS A 65 -3.40 -17.09 38.16
CA HIS A 65 -2.75 -17.36 36.88
C HIS A 65 -1.76 -16.27 36.44
N PHE A 66 -1.79 -15.09 37.06
CA PHE A 66 -0.92 -13.98 36.74
C PHE A 66 -0.33 -13.33 38.00
N ASN A 67 0.96 -13.60 38.27
CA ASN A 67 1.66 -13.11 39.46
C ASN A 67 2.17 -11.64 39.32
N GLU A 68 2.06 -11.04 38.14
CA GLU A 68 2.67 -9.72 37.80
C GLU A 68 1.62 -8.58 37.75
N ILE A 69 0.43 -8.76 38.36
CA ILE A 69 -0.69 -7.79 38.27
C ILE A 69 -0.30 -6.40 38.82
N GLU A 70 0.52 -6.33 39.87
CA GLU A 70 0.92 -5.05 40.46
C GLU A 70 1.77 -4.20 39.51
N GLU A 71 2.66 -4.81 38.71
CA GLU A 71 3.47 -4.09 37.71
C GLU A 71 2.59 -3.46 36.61
N LEU A 72 1.49 -4.13 36.23
CA LEU A 72 0.49 -3.60 35.29
C LEU A 72 -0.31 -2.44 35.87
N ARG A 73 -0.63 -2.46 37.17
CA ARG A 73 -1.39 -1.39 37.84
C ARG A 73 -0.55 -0.12 38.05
N ILE A 74 0.76 -0.25 38.21
CA ILE A 74 1.72 0.86 38.33
C ILE A 74 1.92 1.61 36.99
N MET A 75 1.60 0.98 35.86
CA MET A 75 1.79 1.53 34.51
C MET A 75 0.95 2.81 34.27
N PRO A 76 1.49 3.84 33.59
CA PRO A 76 0.75 5.06 33.24
C PRO A 76 -0.60 4.82 32.56
N ILE A 77 -1.62 5.59 32.97
CA ILE A 77 -3.01 5.51 32.48
C ILE A 77 -3.11 5.61 30.94
N SER A 78 -2.23 6.39 30.31
CA SER A 78 -2.14 6.51 28.85
C SER A 78 -1.67 5.24 28.15
N LEU A 79 -0.86 4.40 28.79
CA LEU A 79 -0.51 3.07 28.29
C LEU A 79 -1.62 2.07 28.61
N GLN A 80 -2.27 2.16 29.78
CA GLN A 80 -3.41 1.29 30.13
C GLN A 80 -4.54 1.38 29.10
N SER A 81 -4.88 2.58 28.60
CA SER A 81 -5.92 2.72 27.57
C SER A 81 -5.54 2.10 26.22
N ILE A 82 -4.26 2.19 25.81
CA ILE A 82 -3.73 1.53 24.61
C ILE A 82 -3.78 0.00 24.77
N PHE A 83 -3.41 -0.50 25.95
CA PHE A 83 -3.50 -1.91 26.29
C PHE A 83 -4.93 -2.45 26.18
N ILE A 84 -5.91 -1.72 26.73
CA ILE A 84 -7.32 -2.11 26.68
C ILE A 84 -7.85 -2.09 25.24
N ASP A 85 -7.54 -1.06 24.44
CA ASP A 85 -7.91 -1.03 23.01
C ASP A 85 -7.33 -2.24 22.25
N LEU A 86 -6.04 -2.52 22.39
CA LEU A 86 -5.40 -3.64 21.71
C LEU A 86 -5.97 -4.99 22.16
N PHE A 87 -6.20 -5.17 23.46
CA PHE A 87 -6.82 -6.37 24.02
C PHE A 87 -8.24 -6.58 23.47
N MET A 88 -9.11 -5.58 23.58
CA MET A 88 -10.51 -5.67 23.16
C MET A 88 -10.63 -5.91 21.65
N ASN A 89 -9.77 -5.32 20.83
CA ASN A 89 -9.75 -5.62 19.39
C ASN A 89 -9.23 -7.03 19.07
N ILE A 90 -8.16 -7.51 19.72
CA ILE A 90 -7.66 -8.88 19.52
C ILE A 90 -8.73 -9.90 19.97
N VAL A 91 -9.40 -9.65 21.10
CA VAL A 91 -10.50 -10.49 21.60
C VAL A 91 -11.70 -10.48 20.65
N ARG A 92 -12.12 -9.31 20.15
CA ARG A 92 -13.17 -9.18 19.12
C ARG A 92 -12.88 -10.04 17.89
N TYR A 93 -11.62 -10.07 17.44
CA TYR A 93 -11.20 -10.82 16.26
C TYR A 93 -10.61 -12.22 16.58
N THR A 94 -10.84 -12.79 17.78
CA THR A 94 -10.20 -14.05 18.23
C THR A 94 -10.26 -15.15 17.17
N ILE A 95 -11.47 -15.54 16.73
CA ILE A 95 -11.72 -16.70 15.85
C ILE A 95 -11.01 -16.50 14.50
N PHE A 96 -11.14 -15.29 13.95
CA PHE A 96 -10.47 -14.89 12.72
C PHE A 96 -8.94 -14.95 12.84
N LEU A 97 -8.37 -14.24 13.82
CA LEU A 97 -6.91 -14.19 14.06
C LEU A 97 -6.33 -15.57 14.35
N GLU A 98 -7.06 -16.41 15.08
CA GLU A 98 -6.68 -17.80 15.39
C GLU A 98 -6.56 -18.63 14.09
N SER A 99 -7.57 -18.56 13.20
CA SER A 99 -7.54 -19.28 11.93
C SER A 99 -6.40 -18.81 11.00
N VAL A 100 -6.15 -17.50 10.91
CA VAL A 100 -5.05 -16.91 10.13
C VAL A 100 -3.68 -17.28 10.71
N SER A 101 -3.57 -17.35 12.04
CA SER A 101 -2.33 -17.70 12.72
C SER A 101 -2.00 -19.19 12.61
N LYS A 102 -3.01 -20.07 12.63
CA LYS A 102 -2.85 -21.51 12.38
C LYS A 102 -2.32 -21.77 10.97
N ASP A 103 -2.95 -21.20 9.94
CA ASP A 103 -2.50 -21.33 8.54
C ASP A 103 -1.04 -20.86 8.35
N TYR A 104 -0.65 -19.74 8.95
CA TYR A 104 0.74 -19.27 8.94
C TYR A 104 1.72 -20.24 9.63
N LEU A 105 1.35 -20.81 10.79
CA LEU A 105 2.19 -21.76 11.52
C LEU A 105 2.34 -23.08 10.75
N ASP A 106 1.25 -23.60 10.18
CA ASP A 106 1.25 -24.78 9.33
C ASP A 106 2.12 -24.56 8.07
N LYS A 107 2.01 -23.39 7.41
CA LYS A 107 2.86 -22.99 6.29
C LYS A 107 4.34 -22.77 6.65
N GLN A 108 4.73 -22.84 7.93
CA GLN A 108 6.13 -22.92 8.37
C GLN A 108 6.56 -24.33 8.84
N ASN A 109 5.68 -25.33 8.77
CA ASN A 109 5.84 -26.64 9.41
C ASN A 109 5.93 -26.57 10.95
N CYS A 110 5.49 -25.46 11.55
CA CYS A 110 5.56 -25.21 13.00
C CYS A 110 4.35 -25.80 13.72
N ARG A 111 4.29 -27.14 13.83
CA ARG A 111 3.22 -27.89 14.54
C ARG A 111 3.12 -27.63 16.05
N ASN A 112 3.88 -26.66 16.60
CA ASN A 112 3.84 -26.30 18.00
C ASN A 112 3.04 -25.01 18.20
N TYR A 113 1.81 -25.14 18.67
CA TYR A 113 0.88 -24.03 18.90
C TYR A 113 1.19 -23.20 20.15
N ASN A 114 2.26 -23.48 20.90
CA ASN A 114 2.69 -22.62 22.01
C ASN A 114 2.96 -21.16 21.60
N ASP A 115 3.31 -20.92 20.33
CA ASP A 115 3.54 -19.59 19.76
C ASP A 115 2.24 -18.94 19.21
N LEU A 116 1.05 -19.54 19.39
CA LEU A 116 -0.20 -19.14 18.71
C LEU A 116 -0.68 -17.73 19.11
N HIS A 117 -0.86 -17.43 20.39
CA HIS A 117 -1.38 -16.13 20.81
C HIS A 117 -0.40 -14.99 20.54
N GLN A 118 0.91 -15.24 20.69
CA GLN A 118 1.97 -14.36 20.20
C GLN A 118 1.82 -14.08 18.69
N THR A 119 1.50 -15.11 17.90
CA THR A 119 1.33 -14.99 16.45
C THR A 119 0.05 -14.21 16.10
N MET A 120 -1.07 -14.45 16.79
CA MET A 120 -2.32 -13.69 16.63
C MET A 120 -2.12 -12.20 16.89
N LEU A 121 -1.42 -11.88 17.99
CA LEU A 121 -1.06 -10.51 18.36
C LEU A 121 -0.13 -9.86 17.32
N LEU A 122 0.89 -10.58 16.84
CA LEU A 122 1.78 -10.07 15.78
C LEU A 122 1.04 -9.89 14.43
N VAL A 123 0.12 -10.79 14.07
CA VAL A 123 -0.73 -10.66 12.88
C VAL A 123 -1.62 -9.42 12.98
N TYR A 124 -2.31 -9.24 14.11
CA TYR A 124 -3.17 -8.07 14.34
C TYR A 124 -2.38 -6.76 14.23
N ILE A 125 -1.25 -6.65 14.95
CA ILE A 125 -0.47 -5.40 15.00
C ILE A 125 0.20 -5.11 13.64
N LEU A 126 0.74 -6.11 12.95
CA LEU A 126 1.34 -5.93 11.60
C LEU A 126 0.29 -5.63 10.51
N SER A 127 -0.97 -6.02 10.69
CA SER A 127 -2.04 -5.76 9.71
C SER A 127 -2.77 -4.43 9.97
N TYR A 128 -2.96 -4.05 11.24
CA TYR A 128 -3.90 -2.97 11.63
C TYR A 128 -3.28 -1.83 12.46
N ARG A 129 -2.03 -1.96 12.91
CA ARG A 129 -1.30 -0.94 13.70
C ARG A 129 0.09 -0.60 13.10
N ILE A 130 0.41 -1.08 11.90
CA ILE A 130 1.67 -0.86 11.17
C ILE A 130 1.99 0.63 10.95
N PHE A 131 0.95 1.47 10.85
CA PHE A 131 1.05 2.90 10.52
C PHE A 131 1.82 3.70 11.58
N ASN A 132 1.87 3.20 12.83
CA ASN A 132 2.48 3.88 13.98
C ASN A 132 3.94 3.42 14.25
N ILE A 133 4.58 2.69 13.33
CA ILE A 133 5.96 2.23 13.51
C ILE A 133 6.96 3.37 13.37
N PHE A 134 7.67 3.64 14.46
CA PHE A 134 8.96 4.32 14.45
C PHE A 134 10.05 3.25 14.53
N PHE A 135 10.80 3.07 13.45
CA PHE A 135 11.68 1.91 13.29
C PHE A 135 12.79 1.85 14.35
N GLU A 136 13.27 3.00 14.83
CA GLU A 136 14.38 3.11 15.77
C GLU A 136 13.98 2.63 17.17
N ASP A 137 12.82 3.05 17.68
CA ASP A 137 12.28 2.62 18.98
C ASP A 137 11.87 1.13 19.03
N SER A 138 11.66 0.53 17.86
CA SER A 138 11.09 -0.82 17.73
C SER A 138 12.12 -1.91 17.40
N ILE A 139 13.41 -1.58 17.26
CA ILE A 139 14.46 -2.57 16.96
C ILE A 139 14.49 -3.67 18.04
N ASP A 140 14.44 -3.31 19.32
CA ASP A 140 14.50 -4.27 20.43
C ASP A 140 13.28 -5.23 20.43
N CYS A 141 12.10 -4.72 20.07
CA CYS A 141 10.91 -5.53 19.84
C CYS A 141 11.14 -6.56 18.72
N PHE A 142 11.71 -6.13 17.59
CA PHE A 142 12.01 -7.03 16.48
C PHE A 142 13.15 -8.02 16.77
N VAL A 143 14.10 -7.67 17.64
CA VAL A 143 15.17 -8.57 18.12
C VAL A 143 14.58 -9.65 19.04
N TYR A 144 13.79 -9.26 20.05
CA TYR A 144 13.16 -10.17 21.02
C TYR A 144 12.27 -11.23 20.33
N PHE A 145 11.36 -10.79 19.44
CA PHE A 145 10.49 -11.70 18.68
C PHE A 145 11.18 -12.39 17.50
N LYS A 146 12.51 -12.29 17.40
CA LYS A 146 13.39 -12.87 16.36
C LYS A 146 13.07 -12.31 14.97
N VAL A 147 13.89 -11.36 14.49
CA VAL A 147 13.77 -10.67 13.18
C VAL A 147 13.43 -11.60 12.00
N LYS A 148 13.94 -12.85 11.99
CA LYS A 148 13.58 -13.86 10.96
C LYS A 148 12.11 -14.30 11.01
N LYS A 149 11.53 -14.53 12.20
CA LYS A 149 10.10 -14.88 12.38
C LYS A 149 9.22 -13.74 11.84
N ILE A 150 9.55 -12.51 12.19
CA ILE A 150 8.85 -11.30 11.71
C ILE A 150 8.99 -11.12 10.19
N LEU A 151 10.18 -11.27 9.62
CA LEU A 151 10.37 -11.19 8.17
C LEU A 151 9.57 -12.25 7.41
N ASN A 152 9.47 -13.46 7.94
CA ASN A 152 8.63 -14.51 7.35
C ASN A 152 7.13 -14.19 7.48
N LEU A 153 6.69 -13.60 8.60
CA LEU A 153 5.31 -13.17 8.82
C LEU A 153 4.90 -12.03 7.88
N ILE A 154 5.76 -11.02 7.72
CA ILE A 154 5.58 -9.96 6.71
C ILE A 154 5.58 -10.57 5.29
N GLY A 155 6.43 -11.56 5.02
CA GLY A 155 6.44 -12.34 3.77
C GLY A 155 5.26 -13.31 3.59
N TYR A 156 4.39 -13.45 4.58
CA TYR A 156 3.11 -14.14 4.49
C TYR A 156 1.97 -13.13 4.27
N LEU A 157 1.94 -12.02 5.03
CA LEU A 157 0.95 -10.95 4.85
C LEU A 157 1.02 -10.30 3.45
N LEU A 158 2.22 -10.20 2.86
CA LEU A 158 2.44 -9.64 1.52
C LEU A 158 2.23 -10.63 0.35
N ARG A 159 1.62 -11.80 0.55
CA ARG A 159 1.27 -12.70 -0.58
C ARG A 159 -0.05 -12.25 -1.22
N ALA A 160 -0.15 -12.37 -2.54
CA ALA A 160 -1.37 -12.10 -3.28
C ALA A 160 -2.57 -13.00 -2.87
N GLU A 161 -2.29 -14.16 -2.29
CA GLU A 161 -3.28 -15.10 -1.74
C GLU A 161 -3.89 -14.60 -0.41
N THR A 162 -3.17 -13.79 0.36
CA THR A 162 -3.51 -13.51 1.76
C THR A 162 -4.71 -12.58 1.93
N PRO A 163 -4.93 -11.52 1.12
CA PRO A 163 -6.17 -10.75 1.16
C PRO A 163 -7.43 -11.60 0.89
N ASN A 164 -7.34 -12.53 -0.09
CA ASN A 164 -8.42 -13.46 -0.38
C ASN A 164 -8.67 -14.43 0.79
N PHE A 165 -7.60 -14.91 1.44
CA PHE A 165 -7.70 -15.74 2.64
C PHE A 165 -8.25 -14.97 3.87
N PHE A 166 -7.97 -13.67 3.96
CA PHE A 166 -8.55 -12.79 4.99
C PHE A 166 -10.05 -12.60 4.77
N LEU A 167 -10.51 -12.47 3.52
CA LEU A 167 -11.92 -12.50 3.17
C LEU A 167 -12.54 -13.88 3.53
N GLU A 168 -11.95 -14.97 3.04
CA GLU A 168 -12.36 -16.37 3.30
C GLU A 168 -12.56 -16.67 4.81
N LYS A 169 -11.62 -16.24 5.67
CA LYS A 169 -11.73 -16.50 7.12
C LYS A 169 -12.48 -15.44 7.90
N GLY A 170 -12.52 -14.20 7.42
CA GLY A 170 -13.36 -13.15 8.02
C GLY A 170 -14.83 -13.49 7.88
N CYS A 171 -15.25 -13.93 6.69
CA CYS A 171 -16.65 -14.21 6.36
C CYS A 171 -17.24 -15.45 7.07
N LEU A 172 -16.41 -16.29 7.68
CA LEU A 172 -16.86 -17.34 8.61
C LEU A 172 -17.36 -16.79 9.97
N THR A 173 -17.07 -15.53 10.28
CA THR A 173 -17.34 -14.92 11.60
C THR A 173 -18.11 -13.59 11.50
N PHE A 174 -18.02 -12.87 10.38
CA PHE A 174 -18.61 -11.54 10.18
C PHE A 174 -19.17 -11.38 8.75
N GLU A 175 -20.02 -10.37 8.55
CA GLU A 175 -20.59 -10.00 7.25
C GLU A 175 -19.52 -9.58 6.23
N GLU A 176 -19.69 -9.93 4.95
CA GLU A 176 -18.76 -9.61 3.85
C GLU A 176 -18.35 -8.12 3.85
N HIS A 177 -19.32 -7.20 3.89
CA HIS A 177 -19.03 -5.77 3.90
C HIS A 177 -18.26 -5.31 5.15
N PHE A 178 -18.50 -5.93 6.31
CA PHE A 178 -17.70 -5.67 7.51
C PHE A 178 -16.25 -6.17 7.33
N VAL A 179 -16.07 -7.36 6.75
CA VAL A 179 -14.76 -7.97 6.48
C VAL A 179 -13.96 -7.16 5.47
N GLU A 180 -14.58 -6.73 4.38
CA GLU A 180 -13.97 -5.80 3.42
C GLU A 180 -13.45 -4.54 4.14
N GLN A 181 -14.33 -3.81 4.82
CA GLN A 181 -14.01 -2.49 5.38
C GLN A 181 -13.06 -2.54 6.59
N ASN A 182 -13.10 -3.59 7.41
CA ASN A 182 -12.39 -3.64 8.69
C ASN A 182 -11.22 -4.64 8.73
N LEU A 183 -11.16 -5.61 7.82
CA LEU A 183 -10.10 -6.63 7.80
C LEU A 183 -9.28 -6.60 6.49
N VAL A 184 -9.92 -6.48 5.33
CA VAL A 184 -9.23 -6.57 4.02
C VAL A 184 -8.67 -5.23 3.56
N PHE A 185 -9.47 -4.15 3.49
CA PHE A 185 -8.97 -2.84 3.08
C PHE A 185 -7.86 -2.28 3.99
N PRO A 186 -7.92 -2.42 5.33
CA PRO A 186 -6.82 -2.00 6.20
C PRO A 186 -5.52 -2.82 5.98
N LEU A 187 -5.62 -4.13 5.69
CA LEU A 187 -4.45 -4.93 5.30
C LEU A 187 -3.85 -4.45 3.97
N LEU A 188 -4.69 -4.09 2.99
CA LEU A 188 -4.24 -3.53 1.71
C LEU A 188 -3.56 -2.17 1.90
N GLU A 189 -4.11 -1.29 2.72
CA GLU A 189 -3.49 0.01 3.08
C GLU A 189 -2.18 -0.18 3.87
N ALA A 190 -2.07 -1.25 4.66
CA ALA A 190 -0.85 -1.63 5.36
C ALA A 190 0.29 -2.13 4.44
N THR A 191 0.01 -2.58 3.20
CA THR A 191 1.02 -3.19 2.32
C THR A 191 2.30 -2.34 2.08
N PRO A 192 2.25 -1.03 1.71
CA PRO A 192 3.47 -0.24 1.53
C PRO A 192 4.28 -0.04 2.83
N TYR A 193 3.62 -0.07 3.99
CA TYR A 193 4.28 0.02 5.30
C TYR A 193 4.97 -1.30 5.66
N LEU A 194 4.31 -2.43 5.39
CA LEU A 194 4.87 -3.78 5.48
C LEU A 194 6.09 -3.96 4.57
N GLU A 195 6.03 -3.53 3.30
CA GLU A 195 7.17 -3.57 2.37
C GLU A 195 8.36 -2.76 2.89
N LYS A 196 8.13 -1.51 3.31
CA LYS A 196 9.15 -0.61 3.86
C LYS A 196 9.81 -1.21 5.13
N LEU A 197 9.01 -1.79 6.03
CA LEU A 197 9.51 -2.51 7.20
C LEU A 197 10.35 -3.73 6.78
N GLN A 198 9.91 -4.49 5.79
CA GLN A 198 10.65 -5.63 5.26
C GLN A 198 12.01 -5.22 4.70
N GLU A 199 12.11 -4.10 3.97
CA GLU A 199 13.38 -3.55 3.49
C GLU A 199 14.30 -3.11 4.63
N HIS A 200 13.77 -2.41 5.63
CA HIS A 200 14.50 -1.97 6.81
C HIS A 200 15.08 -3.17 7.60
N LEU A 201 14.27 -4.20 7.87
CA LEU A 201 14.73 -5.43 8.55
C LEU A 201 15.73 -6.23 7.69
N LYS A 202 15.54 -6.30 6.36
CA LYS A 202 16.54 -6.85 5.43
C LYS A 202 17.84 -6.05 5.42
N LYS A 203 17.81 -4.72 5.60
CA LYS A 203 19.00 -3.85 5.72
C LYS A 203 19.71 -4.10 7.04
N TYR A 204 18.97 -4.15 8.16
CA TYR A 204 19.47 -4.49 9.49
C TYR A 204 20.23 -5.84 9.49
N LEU A 205 19.61 -6.92 8.97
CA LEU A 205 20.27 -8.23 8.86
C LEU A 205 21.50 -8.26 7.93
N ARG A 206 21.59 -7.38 6.92
CA ARG A 206 22.78 -7.25 6.07
C ARG A 206 23.95 -6.60 6.81
N ASN A 207 23.66 -5.68 7.74
CA ASN A 207 24.65 -4.96 8.53
C ASN A 207 25.21 -5.80 9.70
N ILE A 208 24.44 -6.75 10.23
CA ILE A 208 24.83 -7.63 11.37
C ILE A 208 25.77 -8.79 10.95
N LYS A 209 26.47 -8.65 9.82
CA LYS A 209 27.40 -9.69 9.33
C LYS A 209 28.66 -9.75 10.19
N ILE A 210 28.60 -10.67 11.16
CA ILE A 210 29.63 -11.24 12.05
C ILE A 210 31.09 -10.94 11.59
N PRO A 211 31.97 -10.45 12.48
CA PRO A 211 33.39 -10.30 12.17
C PRO A 211 33.99 -11.67 11.78
N LYS A 212 34.66 -11.71 10.63
CA LYS A 212 35.38 -12.92 10.19
C LYS A 212 36.50 -13.21 11.20
N LYS A 213 36.64 -14.47 11.64
CA LYS A 213 37.86 -14.91 12.34
C LYS A 213 39.06 -14.64 11.44
N GLU A 214 40.14 -14.15 12.03
CA GLU A 214 41.38 -13.87 11.31
C GLU A 214 41.95 -15.15 10.71
N SER A 215 42.40 -15.08 9.46
CA SER A 215 42.98 -16.23 8.78
C SER A 215 44.37 -16.52 9.35
N THR A 216 44.60 -17.74 9.82
CA THR A 216 45.93 -18.20 10.21
C THR A 216 46.89 -18.02 9.05
N THR A 217 47.99 -17.31 9.26
CA THR A 217 49.00 -17.05 8.23
C THR A 217 49.82 -18.32 7.94
N PRO A 218 49.92 -18.77 6.68
CA PRO A 218 50.76 -19.92 6.34
C PRO A 218 52.24 -19.53 6.44
N MET A 219 53.03 -20.36 7.14
CA MET A 219 54.49 -20.21 7.14
C MET A 219 55.06 -20.43 5.74
N PHE A 220 55.69 -19.41 5.18
CA PHE A 220 56.49 -19.54 3.96
C PHE A 220 57.77 -20.34 4.23
N MET A 221 57.96 -21.45 3.51
CA MET A 221 59.27 -22.10 3.42
C MET A 221 60.13 -21.37 2.37
N ASN A 222 61.40 -21.09 2.70
CA ASN A 222 62.30 -20.33 1.83
C ASN A 222 62.87 -21.19 0.67
N VAL A 223 62.15 -21.23 -0.46
CA VAL A 223 62.56 -21.95 -1.69
C VAL A 223 63.43 -21.09 -2.63
N LEU A 224 63.78 -19.86 -2.25
CA LEU A 224 64.41 -18.88 -3.14
C LEU A 224 65.89 -19.14 -3.50
N ASN A 225 66.60 -20.00 -2.74
CA ASN A 225 68.03 -20.24 -2.92
C ASN A 225 68.33 -21.38 -3.93
N ARG A 226 68.01 -21.16 -5.21
CA ARG A 226 68.55 -21.94 -6.34
C ARG A 226 69.24 -21.03 -7.37
N PRO A 227 70.57 -21.13 -7.57
CA PRO A 227 71.26 -20.30 -8.55
C PRO A 227 70.83 -20.66 -9.98
N LYS A 228 70.51 -19.66 -10.79
CA LYS A 228 70.13 -19.83 -12.20
C LYS A 228 71.38 -19.83 -13.08
N THR A 229 71.80 -21.01 -13.54
CA THR A 229 72.80 -21.15 -14.61
C THR A 229 72.30 -20.43 -15.87
N ARG A 230 73.10 -19.51 -16.40
CA ARG A 230 72.81 -18.84 -17.69
C ARG A 230 73.20 -19.78 -18.83
N LEU A 231 72.32 -19.92 -19.83
CA LEU A 231 72.64 -20.60 -21.09
C LEU A 231 72.96 -19.55 -22.15
N ASN A 232 74.00 -19.81 -22.95
CA ASN A 232 74.36 -18.95 -24.07
C ASN A 232 73.37 -19.14 -25.23
N VAL A 233 73.09 -18.06 -25.96
CA VAL A 233 72.15 -18.06 -27.09
C VAL A 233 72.93 -18.25 -28.39
N PRO A 234 72.61 -19.24 -29.24
CA PRO A 234 73.22 -19.39 -30.56
C PRO A 234 72.62 -18.40 -31.58
N PRO A 235 73.32 -18.10 -32.70
CA PRO A 235 72.85 -17.15 -33.71
C PRO A 235 71.54 -17.56 -34.41
N ASN A 236 70.80 -16.57 -34.88
CA ASN A 236 69.50 -16.74 -35.53
C ASN A 236 69.62 -16.95 -37.05
N THR A 237 69.49 -18.19 -37.53
CA THR A 237 68.62 -18.60 -38.67
C THR A 237 68.86 -20.07 -39.05
N PRO A 238 67.79 -20.88 -39.10
CA PRO A 238 67.71 -22.05 -39.96
C PRO A 238 66.57 -21.92 -40.98
N GLU A 239 66.82 -22.35 -42.21
CA GLU A 239 65.83 -22.49 -43.28
C GLU A 239 64.79 -23.60 -42.96
N PRO A 240 63.63 -23.66 -43.66
CA PRO A 240 62.55 -24.60 -43.33
C PRO A 240 62.91 -26.07 -43.66
N VAL A 241 63.58 -26.74 -42.74
CA VAL A 241 63.92 -28.17 -42.81
C VAL A 241 62.69 -29.05 -42.52
N GLU A 242 62.47 -30.08 -43.35
CA GLU A 242 61.44 -31.09 -43.14
C GLU A 242 61.58 -31.79 -41.77
N ILE A 243 60.50 -31.77 -40.97
CA ILE A 243 60.52 -32.24 -39.59
C ILE A 243 60.50 -33.78 -39.56
N LYS A 244 61.68 -34.39 -39.49
CA LYS A 244 61.85 -35.84 -39.29
C LYS A 244 61.34 -36.25 -37.90
N HIS A 245 60.10 -36.75 -37.83
CA HIS A 245 59.38 -37.23 -36.63
C HIS A 245 60.07 -38.42 -35.92
N THR A 246 61.22 -38.14 -35.33
CA THR A 246 62.00 -39.04 -34.49
C THR A 246 61.39 -39.06 -33.08
N THR A 247 61.53 -40.15 -32.31
CA THR A 247 61.05 -40.25 -30.93
C THR A 247 61.39 -39.03 -30.06
N ALA A 248 62.58 -38.45 -30.25
CA ALA A 248 63.01 -37.25 -29.55
C ALA A 248 62.26 -35.96 -29.96
N SER A 249 61.69 -35.86 -31.18
CA SER A 249 60.80 -34.74 -31.55
C SER A 249 59.45 -34.89 -30.86
N THR A 250 58.84 -36.09 -30.90
CA THR A 250 57.56 -36.37 -30.24
C THR A 250 57.62 -36.04 -28.75
N LEU A 251 58.67 -36.47 -28.05
CA LEU A 251 58.84 -36.18 -26.62
C LEU A 251 59.07 -34.68 -26.33
N ARG A 252 59.73 -33.94 -27.23
CA ARG A 252 59.88 -32.47 -27.12
C ARG A 252 58.55 -31.75 -27.37
N GLU A 253 57.75 -32.19 -28.34
CA GLU A 253 56.41 -31.66 -28.60
C GLU A 253 55.47 -31.93 -27.41
N CYS A 254 55.47 -33.14 -26.86
CA CYS A 254 54.73 -33.47 -25.62
C CYS A 254 55.13 -32.54 -24.47
N ALA A 255 56.43 -32.36 -24.22
CA ALA A 255 56.93 -31.49 -23.17
C ALA A 255 56.54 -30.01 -23.39
N HIS A 256 56.51 -29.55 -24.65
CA HIS A 256 56.04 -28.20 -24.98
C HIS A 256 54.54 -28.02 -24.70
N VAL A 257 53.72 -28.99 -25.12
CA VAL A 257 52.27 -28.99 -24.84
C VAL A 257 51.98 -28.97 -23.34
N ILE A 258 52.65 -29.82 -22.56
CA ILE A 258 52.51 -29.86 -21.09
C ILE A 258 52.89 -28.50 -20.47
N ASN A 259 53.97 -27.86 -20.94
CA ASN A 259 54.38 -26.53 -20.48
C ASN A 259 53.37 -25.42 -20.85
N LEU A 260 52.61 -25.55 -21.94
CA LEU A 260 51.55 -24.62 -22.30
C LEU A 260 50.31 -24.82 -21.42
N GLU A 261 49.86 -26.07 -21.24
CA GLU A 261 48.71 -26.37 -20.37
C GLU A 261 49.02 -26.03 -18.90
N GLU A 262 50.24 -26.26 -18.41
CA GLU A 262 50.65 -25.79 -17.08
C GLU A 262 50.52 -24.26 -16.91
N ARG A 263 50.82 -23.48 -17.96
CA ARG A 263 50.66 -22.01 -17.92
C ARG A 263 49.19 -21.62 -17.93
N GLU A 264 48.37 -22.28 -18.73
CA GLU A 264 46.93 -22.00 -18.78
C GLU A 264 46.23 -22.39 -17.47
N ILE A 265 46.56 -23.56 -16.91
CA ILE A 265 46.13 -23.99 -15.57
C ILE A 265 46.56 -22.99 -14.50
N LYS A 266 47.77 -22.40 -14.58
CA LYS A 266 48.22 -21.35 -13.64
C LYS A 266 47.41 -20.05 -13.79
N LYS A 267 47.05 -19.63 -15.00
CA LYS A 267 46.12 -18.48 -15.21
C LYS A 267 44.72 -18.79 -14.67
N LEU A 268 44.16 -19.95 -15.02
CA LEU A 268 42.83 -20.37 -14.59
C LEU A 268 42.76 -20.48 -13.06
N LYS A 269 43.81 -20.96 -12.40
CA LYS A 269 43.96 -20.92 -10.95
C LYS A 269 43.95 -19.50 -10.41
N ALA A 270 44.78 -18.58 -10.92
CA ALA A 270 44.78 -17.18 -10.47
C ALA A 270 43.42 -16.47 -10.66
N LEU A 271 42.67 -16.82 -11.71
CA LEU A 271 41.29 -16.35 -11.93
C LEU A 271 40.29 -16.99 -10.94
N THR A 272 40.44 -18.28 -10.63
CA THR A 272 39.60 -19.02 -9.66
C THR A 272 39.87 -18.57 -8.21
N GLU A 273 41.12 -18.25 -7.92
CA GLU A 273 41.60 -17.64 -6.67
C GLU A 273 41.17 -16.17 -6.52
N GLY A 274 40.52 -15.59 -7.54
CA GLY A 274 39.89 -14.28 -7.47
C GLY A 274 40.88 -13.11 -7.50
N SER A 275 42.00 -13.23 -8.20
CA SER A 275 43.02 -12.19 -8.34
C SER A 275 42.54 -11.03 -9.25
N VAL A 276 41.56 -10.27 -8.75
CA VAL A 276 41.07 -8.99 -9.27
C VAL A 276 41.27 -7.97 -8.16
N ASP A 277 41.97 -6.86 -8.43
CA ASP A 277 42.24 -5.83 -7.43
C ASP A 277 40.95 -5.33 -6.76
N PRO A 278 40.74 -5.56 -5.44
CA PRO A 278 39.50 -5.16 -4.77
C PRO A 278 39.24 -3.65 -4.83
N SER A 279 40.31 -2.85 -4.97
CA SER A 279 40.26 -1.41 -5.14
C SER A 279 39.56 -0.95 -6.43
N LEU A 280 39.55 -1.76 -7.50
CA LEU A 280 38.83 -1.45 -8.73
C LEU A 280 37.32 -1.66 -8.56
N ILE A 281 36.93 -2.73 -7.85
CA ILE A 281 35.52 -3.02 -7.55
C ILE A 281 34.95 -1.91 -6.66
N LEU A 282 35.66 -1.52 -5.60
CA LEU A 282 35.25 -0.45 -4.69
C LEU A 282 35.07 0.89 -5.40
N LYS A 283 35.96 1.27 -6.33
CA LYS A 283 35.80 2.48 -7.16
C LYS A 283 34.53 2.46 -7.99
N LEU A 284 34.26 1.36 -8.69
CA LEU A 284 33.03 1.21 -9.49
C LEU A 284 31.76 1.24 -8.61
N GLU A 285 31.82 0.71 -7.39
CA GLU A 285 30.74 0.83 -6.40
C GLU A 285 30.60 2.25 -5.83
N GLU A 286 31.66 3.05 -5.79
CA GLU A 286 31.64 4.45 -5.37
C GLU A 286 31.09 5.37 -6.46
N GLU A 287 31.59 5.23 -7.70
CA GLU A 287 31.09 5.93 -8.90
C GLU A 287 29.59 5.68 -9.09
N LYS A 288 29.15 4.41 -8.99
CA LYS A 288 27.72 4.07 -9.08
C LYS A 288 26.89 4.69 -7.95
N ARG A 289 27.42 4.74 -6.71
CA ARG A 289 26.77 5.43 -5.58
C ARG A 289 26.77 6.95 -5.75
N GLN A 290 27.74 7.55 -6.43
CA GLN A 290 27.74 8.98 -6.78
C GLN A 290 26.65 9.27 -7.82
N GLN A 291 26.64 8.54 -8.94
CA GLN A 291 25.62 8.67 -10.00
C GLN A 291 24.19 8.55 -9.47
N GLN A 292 23.92 7.58 -8.59
CA GLN A 292 22.60 7.41 -7.95
C GLN A 292 22.17 8.63 -7.12
N ARG A 293 23.09 9.21 -6.33
CA ARG A 293 22.81 10.43 -5.54
C ARG A 293 22.61 11.65 -6.43
N GLU A 294 23.34 11.77 -7.53
CA GLU A 294 23.15 12.83 -8.51
C GLU A 294 21.78 12.71 -9.20
N GLU A 295 21.40 11.52 -9.65
CA GLU A 295 20.05 11.24 -10.16
C GLU A 295 18.95 11.61 -9.14
N GLU A 296 19.12 11.26 -7.86
CA GLU A 296 18.16 11.61 -6.79
C GLU A 296 18.05 13.12 -6.58
N LEU A 297 19.18 13.84 -6.56
CA LEU A 297 19.19 15.30 -6.48
C LEU A 297 18.53 15.96 -7.71
N LEU A 298 18.68 15.38 -8.91
CA LEU A 298 18.00 15.82 -10.13
C LEU A 298 16.49 15.55 -10.07
N LYS A 299 16.07 14.37 -9.56
CA LYS A 299 14.65 14.03 -9.33
C LYS A 299 13.99 14.96 -8.29
N ILE A 300 14.69 15.33 -7.23
CA ILE A 300 14.24 16.29 -6.22
C ILE A 300 14.06 17.69 -6.83
N LYS A 301 15.04 18.15 -7.62
CA LYS A 301 14.98 19.44 -8.34
C LYS A 301 13.82 19.48 -9.34
N GLU A 302 13.60 18.42 -10.12
CA GLU A 302 12.45 18.30 -11.04
C GLU A 302 11.12 18.37 -10.28
N LYS A 303 10.93 17.56 -9.23
CA LYS A 303 9.71 17.57 -8.39
C LYS A 303 9.43 18.95 -7.79
N HIS A 304 10.45 19.65 -7.31
CA HIS A 304 10.31 21.00 -6.77
C HIS A 304 9.85 22.03 -7.83
N LEU A 305 10.44 21.98 -9.03
CA LEU A 305 10.04 22.87 -10.13
C LEU A 305 8.63 22.59 -10.63
N LEU A 306 8.22 21.31 -10.71
CA LEU A 306 6.86 20.92 -11.04
C LEU A 306 5.86 21.43 -9.98
N ALA A 307 6.18 21.31 -8.69
CA ALA A 307 5.34 21.86 -7.62
C ALA A 307 5.18 23.38 -7.70
N LEU A 308 6.27 24.11 -8.01
CA LEU A 308 6.21 25.56 -8.27
C LEU A 308 5.33 25.89 -9.49
N LEU A 309 5.47 25.15 -10.58
CA LEU A 309 4.69 25.35 -11.81
C LEU A 309 3.18 25.10 -11.58
N THR A 310 2.83 24.04 -10.85
CA THR A 310 1.44 23.76 -10.42
C THR A 310 0.89 24.88 -9.54
N ARG A 311 1.69 25.42 -8.61
CA ARG A 311 1.28 26.54 -7.75
C ARG A 311 0.98 27.81 -8.55
N GLU A 312 1.84 28.18 -9.51
CA GLU A 312 1.60 29.37 -10.34
C GLU A 312 0.39 29.16 -11.28
N ASN A 313 0.20 27.95 -11.83
CA ASN A 313 -0.99 27.61 -12.61
C ASN A 313 -2.28 27.71 -11.79
N ALA A 314 -2.30 27.19 -10.55
CA ALA A 314 -3.45 27.29 -9.66
C ALA A 314 -3.78 28.76 -9.31
N PHE A 315 -2.76 29.61 -9.13
CA PHE A 315 -2.97 31.04 -8.92
C PHE A 315 -3.56 31.74 -10.16
N ILE A 316 -3.07 31.40 -11.36
CA ILE A 316 -3.62 31.92 -12.62
C ILE A 316 -5.08 31.47 -12.81
N ALA A 317 -5.40 30.19 -12.58
CA ALA A 317 -6.75 29.65 -12.66
C ALA A 317 -7.71 30.34 -11.67
N LYS A 318 -7.33 30.46 -10.39
CA LYS A 318 -8.10 31.20 -9.38
C LYS A 318 -8.36 32.65 -9.79
N LYS A 319 -7.40 33.29 -10.49
CA LYS A 319 -7.55 34.66 -10.97
C LYS A 319 -8.48 34.78 -12.18
N LEU A 320 -8.50 33.81 -13.09
CA LEU A 320 -9.47 33.76 -14.20
C LEU A 320 -10.89 33.66 -13.62
N LEU A 321 -11.14 32.65 -12.78
CA LEU A 321 -12.42 32.43 -12.10
C LEU A 321 -12.93 33.69 -11.37
N LEU A 322 -12.05 34.41 -10.66
CA LEU A 322 -12.40 35.68 -10.00
C LEU A 322 -12.70 36.84 -10.95
N ASN A 323 -12.16 36.83 -12.17
CA ASN A 323 -12.52 37.79 -13.23
C ASN A 323 -13.85 37.40 -13.89
N ASP A 324 -14.09 36.10 -14.10
CA ASP A 324 -15.32 35.58 -14.70
C ASP A 324 -16.54 35.86 -13.80
N ILE A 325 -16.39 35.66 -12.48
CA ILE A 325 -17.39 36.06 -11.46
C ILE A 325 -17.66 37.57 -11.51
N LYS A 326 -16.64 38.41 -11.71
CA LYS A 326 -16.82 39.87 -11.83
C LYS A 326 -17.61 40.23 -13.09
N ALA A 327 -17.25 39.67 -14.24
CA ALA A 327 -17.97 39.89 -15.49
C ALA A 327 -19.44 39.45 -15.39
N HIS A 328 -19.71 38.29 -14.79
CA HIS A 328 -21.07 37.82 -14.55
C HIS A 328 -21.84 38.70 -13.54
N ALA A 329 -21.20 39.17 -12.46
CA ALA A 329 -21.82 40.12 -11.54
C ALA A 329 -22.16 41.45 -12.23
N GLU A 330 -21.38 41.88 -13.23
CA GLU A 330 -21.70 43.04 -14.06
C GLU A 330 -22.85 42.80 -15.05
N THR A 331 -22.98 41.61 -15.64
CA THR A 331 -24.15 41.29 -16.48
C THR A 331 -25.43 41.26 -15.64
N VAL A 332 -25.41 40.61 -14.48
CA VAL A 332 -26.56 40.55 -13.55
C VAL A 332 -26.93 41.95 -13.04
N ARG A 333 -25.96 42.84 -12.79
CA ARG A 333 -26.24 44.26 -12.47
C ARG A 333 -26.94 44.98 -13.63
N LYS A 334 -26.48 44.81 -14.87
CA LYS A 334 -27.08 45.41 -16.08
C LYS A 334 -28.49 44.86 -16.35
N GLU A 335 -28.74 43.59 -16.05
CA GLU A 335 -30.07 42.97 -16.16
C GLU A 335 -31.03 43.44 -15.07
N LYS A 336 -30.59 43.48 -13.81
CA LYS A 336 -31.36 44.04 -12.68
C LYS A 336 -31.76 45.49 -12.94
N GLN A 337 -30.86 46.30 -13.51
CA GLN A 337 -31.15 47.68 -13.92
C GLN A 337 -32.27 47.75 -14.99
N LYS A 338 -32.16 46.96 -16.07
CA LYS A 338 -33.20 46.85 -17.11
C LYS A 338 -34.55 46.37 -16.56
N ILE A 339 -34.56 45.54 -15.52
CA ILE A 339 -35.79 45.08 -14.85
C ILE A 339 -36.45 46.24 -14.08
N TYR A 340 -35.69 47.04 -13.33
CA TYR A 340 -36.25 48.23 -12.67
C TYR A 340 -36.77 49.26 -13.67
N GLU A 341 -36.07 49.50 -14.77
CA GLU A 341 -36.52 50.42 -15.83
C GLU A 341 -37.83 49.97 -16.49
N LYS A 342 -38.05 48.67 -16.63
CA LYS A 342 -39.34 48.10 -17.08
C LYS A 342 -40.43 48.25 -16.01
N LEU A 343 -40.09 48.00 -14.76
CA LEU A 343 -41.02 48.05 -13.62
C LEU A 343 -41.49 49.49 -13.36
N GLU A 344 -40.62 50.48 -13.51
CA GLU A 344 -40.99 51.90 -13.41
C GLU A 344 -41.95 52.30 -14.52
N LYS A 345 -41.65 51.98 -15.78
CA LYS A 345 -42.55 52.24 -16.91
C LYS A 345 -43.90 51.54 -16.76
N TRP A 346 -43.92 50.35 -16.15
CA TRP A 346 -45.17 49.67 -15.81
C TRP A 346 -45.95 50.42 -14.73
N ARG A 347 -45.30 50.89 -13.66
CA ARG A 347 -45.93 51.75 -12.64
C ARG A 347 -46.47 53.06 -13.23
N GLU A 348 -45.69 53.74 -14.07
CA GLU A 348 -46.12 54.97 -14.74
C GLU A 348 -47.36 54.76 -15.60
N ASN A 349 -47.44 53.65 -16.34
CA ASN A 349 -48.60 53.34 -17.16
C ASN A 349 -49.81 52.93 -16.31
N HIS A 350 -49.61 52.04 -15.33
CA HIS A 350 -50.70 51.59 -14.46
C HIS A 350 -51.27 52.74 -13.61
N ASN A 351 -50.43 53.67 -13.15
CA ASN A 351 -50.90 54.88 -12.46
C ASN A 351 -51.76 55.77 -13.38
N LYS A 352 -51.48 55.85 -14.69
CA LYS A 352 -52.33 56.57 -15.66
C LYS A 352 -53.67 55.85 -15.85
N GLU A 353 -53.65 54.53 -16.04
CA GLU A 353 -54.88 53.70 -16.12
C GLU A 353 -55.77 53.89 -14.89
N VAL A 354 -55.18 53.88 -13.69
CA VAL A 354 -55.89 54.11 -12.42
C VAL A 354 -56.42 55.54 -12.32
N MET A 355 -55.66 56.55 -12.71
CA MET A 355 -56.14 57.95 -12.75
C MET A 355 -57.32 58.11 -13.69
N GLU A 356 -57.26 57.56 -14.91
CA GLU A 356 -58.39 57.56 -15.84
C GLU A 356 -59.64 56.87 -15.28
N MET A 357 -59.48 55.75 -14.57
CA MET A 357 -60.60 55.07 -13.91
C MET A 357 -61.17 55.89 -12.75
N VAL A 358 -60.34 56.57 -11.97
CA VAL A 358 -60.78 57.48 -10.89
C VAL A 358 -61.52 58.68 -11.45
N GLU A 359 -61.08 59.24 -12.57
CA GLU A 359 -61.77 60.35 -13.26
C GLU A 359 -63.15 59.91 -13.78
N LYS A 360 -63.24 58.77 -14.48
CA LYS A 360 -64.52 58.19 -14.94
C LYS A 360 -65.48 57.90 -13.77
N CYS A 361 -64.97 57.38 -12.64
CA CYS A 361 -65.76 57.20 -11.42
C CYS A 361 -66.25 58.52 -10.82
N ARG A 362 -65.43 59.57 -10.86
CA ARG A 362 -65.79 60.93 -10.38
C ARG A 362 -66.86 61.59 -11.24
N GLU A 363 -66.81 61.40 -12.57
CA GLU A 363 -67.84 61.85 -13.50
C GLU A 363 -69.19 61.14 -13.21
N ILE A 364 -69.16 59.82 -13.04
CA ILE A 364 -70.34 59.03 -12.68
C ILE A 364 -70.91 59.47 -11.31
N GLU A 365 -70.07 59.74 -10.32
CA GLU A 365 -70.52 60.23 -9.02
C GLU A 365 -71.17 61.61 -9.13
N GLN A 366 -70.56 62.53 -9.90
CA GLN A 366 -71.12 63.86 -10.14
C GLN A 366 -72.48 63.79 -10.85
N ALA A 367 -72.58 63.01 -11.92
CA ALA A 367 -73.85 62.77 -12.63
C ALA A 367 -74.91 62.15 -11.70
N SER A 368 -74.52 61.19 -10.86
CA SER A 368 -75.40 60.54 -9.88
C SER A 368 -75.90 61.52 -8.81
N ARG A 369 -75.04 62.39 -8.28
CA ARG A 369 -75.41 63.45 -7.33
C ARG A 369 -76.36 64.47 -7.96
N ILE A 370 -76.15 64.86 -9.22
CA ILE A 370 -77.03 65.76 -9.98
C ILE A 370 -78.42 65.12 -10.17
N ALA A 371 -78.47 63.88 -10.67
CA ALA A 371 -79.72 63.15 -10.86
C ALA A 371 -80.49 62.91 -9.54
N PHE A 372 -79.76 62.62 -8.45
CA PHE A 372 -80.35 62.46 -7.12
C PHE A 372 -80.97 63.76 -6.58
N ASN A 373 -80.33 64.92 -6.80
CA ASN A 373 -80.88 66.21 -6.43
C ASN A 373 -82.15 66.53 -7.22
N ILE A 374 -82.14 66.33 -8.55
CA ILE A 374 -83.34 66.49 -9.41
C ILE A 374 -84.49 65.59 -8.91
N MET A 375 -84.21 64.31 -8.65
CA MET A 375 -85.19 63.37 -8.11
C MET A 375 -85.68 63.76 -6.70
N ILE A 376 -84.86 64.40 -5.87
CA ILE A 376 -85.30 64.96 -4.58
C ILE A 376 -86.26 66.13 -4.80
N ASP A 377 -85.97 67.03 -5.73
CA ASP A 377 -86.79 68.22 -5.95
C ASP A 377 -88.12 67.88 -6.64
N GLU A 378 -88.14 66.95 -7.59
CA GLU A 378 -89.37 66.32 -8.09
C GLU A 378 -90.19 65.64 -6.98
N LYS A 379 -89.52 64.99 -6.01
CA LYS A 379 -90.19 64.35 -4.87
C LYS A 379 -90.73 65.37 -3.88
N LYS A 380 -90.09 66.54 -3.71
CA LYS A 380 -90.64 67.66 -2.93
C LYS A 380 -91.89 68.24 -3.59
N GLN A 381 -91.85 68.45 -4.92
CA GLN A 381 -92.99 68.92 -5.71
C GLN A 381 -94.16 67.93 -5.61
N ARG A 382 -93.94 66.65 -5.94
CA ARG A 382 -94.97 65.61 -5.83
C ARG A 382 -95.43 65.36 -4.40
N ALA A 383 -94.58 65.55 -3.38
CA ALA A 383 -95.02 65.49 -1.99
C ALA A 383 -95.89 66.70 -1.61
N ALA A 384 -95.64 67.89 -2.14
CA ALA A 384 -96.51 69.04 -1.94
C ALA A 384 -97.90 68.77 -2.56
N GLU A 385 -97.94 68.42 -3.85
CA GLU A 385 -99.15 68.01 -4.59
C GLU A 385 -99.93 66.93 -3.83
N VAL A 386 -99.28 65.81 -3.48
CA VAL A 386 -99.91 64.71 -2.75
C VAL A 386 -100.30 65.09 -1.31
N THR A 387 -99.68 66.10 -0.67
CA THR A 387 -100.19 66.61 0.63
C THR A 387 -101.44 67.48 0.46
N GLU A 388 -101.62 68.15 -0.67
CA GLU A 388 -102.86 68.87 -0.98
C GLU A 388 -103.97 67.87 -1.33
N GLU A 389 -103.71 66.89 -2.19
CA GLU A 389 -104.64 65.78 -2.48
C GLU A 389 -104.96 64.96 -1.22
N SER A 390 -103.96 64.66 -0.38
CA SER A 390 -104.17 63.90 0.86
C SER A 390 -104.93 64.69 1.93
N ARG A 391 -104.88 66.03 1.92
CA ARG A 391 -105.79 66.87 2.72
C ARG A 391 -107.22 66.71 2.22
N GLN A 392 -107.44 66.74 0.90
CA GLN A 392 -108.75 66.52 0.28
C GLN A 392 -109.28 65.10 0.55
N LEU A 393 -108.43 64.07 0.49
CA LEU A 393 -108.81 62.66 0.71
C LEU A 393 -108.96 62.25 2.18
N LYS A 394 -108.14 62.78 3.12
CA LYS A 394 -108.35 62.47 4.56
C LYS A 394 -109.67 63.05 5.08
N ALA A 395 -110.11 64.19 4.54
CA ALA A 395 -111.45 64.72 4.79
C ALA A 395 -112.58 63.78 4.30
N GLN A 396 -112.29 62.85 3.38
CA GLN A 396 -113.22 61.82 2.91
C GLN A 396 -113.06 60.47 3.64
N LEU A 397 -111.84 60.08 4.07
CA LEU A 397 -111.57 58.78 4.69
C LEU A 397 -111.73 58.72 6.21
N ILE A 398 -111.64 59.86 6.92
CA ILE A 398 -112.06 59.93 8.34
C ILE A 398 -113.55 59.54 8.44
N LYS A 399 -114.35 59.97 7.47
CA LYS A 399 -115.76 59.64 7.22
C LYS A 399 -116.04 58.14 6.92
N GLN A 400 -115.08 57.23 7.14
CA GLN A 400 -115.19 55.79 6.82
C GLN A 400 -114.45 54.84 7.77
N ARG A 401 -113.22 55.14 8.23
CA ARG A 401 -112.41 54.14 8.95
C ARG A 401 -112.86 53.85 10.39
N GLU A 402 -113.89 54.54 10.85
CA GLU A 402 -114.62 54.29 12.10
C GLU A 402 -115.31 52.90 12.11
N ASN A 403 -115.35 52.20 10.96
CA ASN A 403 -116.18 51.03 10.71
C ASN A 403 -115.56 49.61 10.94
N GLU A 404 -114.30 49.41 11.39
CA GLU A 404 -113.66 48.06 11.39
C GLU A 404 -112.82 47.61 12.63
N ILE A 405 -111.48 47.66 12.51
CA ILE A 405 -110.38 47.24 13.42
C ILE A 405 -110.23 45.77 13.90
N GLN A 406 -111.27 44.94 14.00
CA GLN A 406 -111.15 43.63 14.69
C GLN A 406 -110.47 42.52 13.86
N ARG A 407 -109.18 42.20 14.10
CA ARG A 407 -108.37 41.19 13.32
C ARG A 407 -107.51 40.23 14.20
N LYS A 408 -106.34 39.70 13.75
CA LYS A 408 -105.77 38.37 14.18
C LYS A 408 -104.30 38.37 14.71
N ILE A 409 -103.93 37.39 15.57
CA ILE A 409 -102.58 37.12 16.17
C ILE A 409 -102.31 35.59 16.38
N LYS A 410 -101.04 35.08 16.22
CA LYS A 410 -100.34 33.83 16.81
C LYS A 410 -99.16 33.22 15.94
N LEU A 411 -98.14 32.48 16.51
CA LEU A 411 -97.45 31.18 16.03
C LEU A 411 -95.91 31.02 15.48
N ILE A 412 -95.04 30.06 16.02
CA ILE A 412 -93.93 29.07 15.47
C ILE A 412 -92.32 29.26 15.25
N GLN A 413 -91.38 28.18 15.34
CA GLN A 413 -89.79 28.06 15.37
C GLN A 413 -88.94 26.63 15.06
N GLU A 414 -87.51 26.44 14.90
CA GLU A 414 -86.40 25.25 15.14
C GLU A 414 -85.14 24.56 14.19
N ILE A 415 -84.03 23.74 14.66
CA ILE A 415 -83.02 22.58 14.08
C ILE A 415 -81.34 22.54 13.75
N ARG A 416 -80.39 21.44 13.92
CA ARG A 416 -78.78 21.18 13.56
C ARG A 416 -77.89 19.72 13.59
N THR A 417 -76.55 19.45 13.11
CA THR A 417 -75.52 18.16 13.07
C THR A 417 -73.88 18.27 12.68
N ILE A 418 -72.72 17.41 12.45
CA ILE A 418 -71.91 15.99 12.63
C ILE A 418 -70.30 15.74 12.10
N GLN A 419 -69.39 14.62 12.29
CA GLN A 419 -67.83 14.26 11.88
C GLN A 419 -67.19 12.69 11.86
N SER A 420 -65.92 11.98 11.69
CA SER A 420 -64.32 11.90 11.34
C SER A 420 -63.59 10.36 11.17
N LEU A 421 -62.30 9.70 11.03
CA LEU A 421 -60.68 9.61 10.81
C LEU A 421 -59.94 8.09 10.60
N ARG A 422 -58.64 7.42 10.48
CA ARG A 422 -57.01 7.39 10.30
C ARG A 422 -56.20 5.88 10.26
N GLU A 423 -54.91 5.22 10.08
CA GLU A 423 -53.36 5.06 9.55
C GLU A 423 -52.53 3.57 9.78
N LEU A 424 -51.24 2.92 9.56
CA LEU A 424 -49.75 2.80 8.92
C LEU A 424 -48.74 1.40 9.03
N PRO A 425 -47.40 1.13 8.50
CA PRO A 425 -46.50 -0.21 8.25
C PRO A 425 -44.83 -0.51 8.47
N PHE A 426 -44.05 -1.67 8.07
CA PHE A 426 -42.50 -2.15 8.36
C PHE A 426 -41.52 -3.25 7.48
N LYS A 427 -40.21 -3.78 7.81
CA LYS A 427 -39.02 -4.64 7.06
C LYS A 427 -37.81 -5.54 7.84
N ASP A 428 -36.61 -6.33 7.55
CA ASP A 428 -35.61 -7.14 6.55
C ASP A 428 -34.22 -8.00 7.09
N PHE A 429 -33.41 -9.03 6.46
CA PHE A 429 -31.91 -9.65 6.71
C PHE A 429 -31.14 -10.95 5.94
N ASP A 430 -29.75 -11.37 6.03
CA ASP A 430 -28.84 -12.52 5.30
C ASP A 430 -27.35 -13.21 5.79
N PRO A 431 -26.54 -14.26 5.15
CA PRO A 431 -25.28 -15.19 5.61
C PRO A 431 -23.98 -15.86 4.72
N THR A 432 -22.91 -16.73 5.20
CA THR A 432 -21.53 -17.36 4.57
C THR A 432 -20.72 -18.72 5.17
N GLU A 433 -19.49 -19.50 4.97
CA GLU A 433 -18.12 -19.84 4.17
C GLU A 433 -17.17 -21.27 4.43
N THR A 434 -15.79 -21.58 4.11
CA THR A 434 -14.88 -22.94 3.94
C THR A 434 -13.42 -23.33 4.71
N ASN A 435 -12.33 -24.28 4.59
CA ASN A 435 -11.34 -25.16 3.67
C ASN A 435 -10.20 -26.26 4.31
N GLY A 436 -9.17 -27.03 3.64
CA GLY A 436 -8.04 -28.07 4.21
C GLY A 436 -6.81 -28.91 3.41
N PHE A 437 -5.82 -29.81 3.98
CA PHE A 437 -4.50 -30.58 3.43
C PHE A 437 -3.91 -32.00 4.12
N GLY A 438 -2.78 -32.89 3.98
CA GLY A 438 -1.36 -33.35 3.36
C GLY A 438 -0.70 -34.82 3.87
N LEU A 439 0.50 -35.63 3.74
CA LEU A 439 1.97 -35.90 3.18
C LEU A 439 2.70 -37.44 3.31
N LEU A 440 4.06 -37.83 3.07
CA LEU A 440 4.77 -39.28 2.96
C LEU A 440 6.39 -39.65 3.25
N CYS A 441 7.06 -40.90 3.02
CA CYS A 441 8.55 -41.43 3.37
C CYS A 441 9.30 -42.79 2.71
N GLU A 442 10.58 -43.34 3.07
CA GLU A 442 11.57 -44.40 2.36
C GLU A 442 12.66 -45.43 3.13
N MET A 443 13.56 -46.37 2.51
CA MET A 443 14.64 -47.39 3.13
C MET A 443 15.82 -48.25 2.29
N SER A 444 16.83 -49.10 2.83
CA SER A 444 17.98 -50.01 2.17
C SER A 444 18.84 -51.11 3.07
N LEU A 445 19.98 -51.97 2.92
CA LEU A 445 21.11 -52.62 2.00
C LEU A 445 22.17 -53.76 2.64
N THR A 446 23.01 -54.72 1.99
CA THR A 446 24.20 -55.67 2.54
C THR A 446 25.05 -56.77 1.62
N GLU A 447 26.35 -57.28 1.87
CA GLU A 447 27.17 -58.52 1.27
C GLU A 447 28.63 -59.04 1.88
N LEU A 448 29.37 -60.22 1.52
CA LEU A 448 30.78 -60.71 2.02
C LEU A 448 32.01 -61.61 1.33
N LYS A 449 32.21 -63.00 1.35
CA LYS A 449 33.53 -63.84 1.72
C LYS A 449 34.31 -64.95 0.77
N GLU A 450 35.45 -65.69 1.18
CA GLU A 450 36.08 -67.09 0.77
C GLU A 450 37.65 -67.39 0.49
N ARG A 451 38.55 -66.43 0.26
CA ARG A 451 39.68 -66.42 -0.74
C ARG A 451 40.96 -67.37 -0.87
N LEU A 452 41.34 -68.33 -0.01
CA LEU A 452 42.82 -68.54 0.30
C LEU A 452 43.71 -69.54 -0.52
N PHE A 453 43.21 -70.61 -1.16
CA PHE A 453 44.02 -71.72 -1.77
C PHE A 453 45.12 -71.34 -2.80
N TRP A 454 45.10 -70.11 -3.30
CA TRP A 454 45.74 -69.57 -4.52
C TRP A 454 47.28 -69.46 -4.55
N MET A 455 48.03 -70.11 -3.67
CA MET A 455 49.40 -69.65 -3.35
C MET A 455 50.54 -70.28 -4.18
N LYS A 456 50.48 -71.56 -4.56
CA LYS A 456 51.69 -72.31 -4.99
C LYS A 456 51.95 -72.38 -6.51
N MET A 457 50.96 -72.09 -7.37
CA MET A 457 51.17 -72.04 -8.84
C MET A 457 52.15 -70.94 -9.28
N LYS A 458 52.40 -69.94 -8.44
CA LYS A 458 53.00 -68.64 -8.79
C LYS A 458 54.46 -68.68 -9.29
N LEU A 459 55.24 -69.75 -9.03
CA LEU A 459 56.70 -69.72 -9.18
C LEU A 459 57.24 -70.12 -10.56
N ASP A 460 56.74 -71.17 -11.21
CA ASP A 460 57.15 -71.49 -12.59
C ASP A 460 56.50 -70.57 -13.64
N GLU A 461 55.35 -69.99 -13.30
CA GLU A 461 54.83 -68.82 -13.98
C GLU A 461 55.88 -67.69 -13.98
N GLU A 462 56.64 -67.52 -12.90
CA GLU A 462 57.48 -66.34 -12.66
C GLU A 462 58.64 -66.19 -13.66
N ILE A 463 59.32 -67.25 -14.07
CA ILE A 463 60.44 -67.14 -15.04
C ILE A 463 59.94 -66.97 -16.48
N LYS A 464 58.84 -67.64 -16.85
CA LYS A 464 58.17 -67.41 -18.15
C LYS A 464 57.59 -65.99 -18.19
N ASN A 465 57.05 -65.51 -17.07
CA ASN A 465 56.67 -64.11 -16.87
C ASN A 465 57.89 -63.21 -17.05
N ARG A 466 59.05 -63.42 -16.42
CA ARG A 466 60.24 -62.56 -16.57
C ARG A 466 60.67 -62.37 -18.05
N LYS A 467 60.78 -63.44 -18.85
CA LYS A 467 61.11 -63.30 -20.30
C LYS A 467 59.97 -62.65 -21.10
N SER A 468 58.73 -63.02 -20.83
CA SER A 468 57.56 -62.42 -21.48
C SER A 468 57.44 -60.93 -21.14
N ILE A 469 57.75 -60.53 -19.90
CA ILE A 469 57.80 -59.15 -19.42
C ILE A 469 58.81 -58.34 -20.22
N ILE A 470 60.03 -58.82 -20.50
CA ILE A 470 61.03 -58.04 -21.26
C ILE A 470 60.57 -57.76 -22.70
N ASN A 471 59.98 -58.75 -23.40
CA ASN A 471 59.44 -58.51 -24.75
C ASN A 471 58.18 -57.64 -24.72
N ARG A 472 57.25 -57.91 -23.79
CA ARG A 472 56.11 -57.03 -23.50
C ARG A 472 56.58 -55.61 -23.21
N GLU A 473 57.72 -55.41 -22.54
CA GLU A 473 58.24 -54.09 -22.17
C GLU A 473 58.81 -53.33 -23.37
N ARG A 474 59.57 -53.99 -24.25
CA ARG A 474 60.00 -53.39 -25.52
C ARG A 474 58.82 -53.04 -26.42
N GLU A 475 57.79 -53.89 -26.45
CA GLU A 475 56.58 -53.66 -27.24
C GLU A 475 55.67 -52.59 -26.61
N ARG A 476 55.54 -52.55 -25.28
CA ARG A 476 54.92 -51.44 -24.52
C ARG A 476 55.62 -50.14 -24.82
N GLN A 477 56.95 -50.08 -24.80
CA GLN A 477 57.69 -48.84 -25.12
C GLN A 477 57.47 -48.42 -26.58
N LYS A 478 57.50 -49.35 -27.53
CA LYS A 478 57.20 -49.08 -28.95
C LYS A 478 55.76 -48.59 -29.15
N ASN A 479 54.79 -49.15 -28.43
CA ASN A 479 53.39 -48.75 -28.51
C ASN A 479 53.14 -47.44 -27.75
N LEU A 480 53.70 -47.24 -26.56
CA LEU A 480 53.68 -45.97 -25.82
C LEU A 480 54.19 -44.80 -26.66
N ILE A 481 55.24 -44.97 -27.47
CA ILE A 481 55.70 -43.91 -28.40
C ILE A 481 54.73 -43.70 -29.59
N LYS A 482 54.04 -44.74 -30.09
CA LYS A 482 52.96 -44.56 -31.07
C LYS A 482 51.74 -43.87 -30.46
N ASP A 483 51.36 -44.24 -29.24
CA ASP A 483 50.11 -43.84 -28.61
C ASP A 483 50.24 -42.45 -27.98
N THR A 484 51.42 -42.07 -27.45
CA THR A 484 51.73 -40.66 -27.16
C THR A 484 51.75 -39.79 -28.41
N ARG A 485 52.20 -40.32 -29.57
CA ARG A 485 52.09 -39.60 -30.85
C ARG A 485 50.62 -39.45 -31.29
N LYS A 486 49.79 -40.49 -31.22
CA LYS A 486 48.35 -40.40 -31.51
C LYS A 486 47.67 -39.37 -30.61
N ALA A 487 47.82 -39.49 -29.29
CA ALA A 487 47.23 -38.58 -28.31
C ALA A 487 47.67 -37.12 -28.52
N LEU A 488 48.89 -36.89 -29.02
CA LEU A 488 49.39 -35.55 -29.36
C LEU A 488 48.75 -34.98 -30.65
N GLU A 489 48.51 -35.80 -31.68
CA GLU A 489 47.76 -35.37 -32.87
C GLU A 489 46.24 -35.23 -32.60
N GLU A 490 45.66 -36.11 -31.80
CA GLU A 490 44.28 -35.99 -31.30
C GLU A 490 44.10 -34.72 -30.46
N TYR A 491 45.05 -34.39 -29.58
CA TYR A 491 45.08 -33.13 -28.84
C TYR A 491 45.19 -31.92 -29.79
N LYS A 492 46.07 -31.96 -30.81
CA LYS A 492 46.17 -30.88 -31.83
C LYS A 492 44.83 -30.68 -32.54
N ALA A 493 44.19 -31.75 -33.00
CA ALA A 493 42.88 -31.71 -33.66
C ALA A 493 41.79 -31.16 -32.73
N ASN A 494 41.67 -31.70 -31.51
CA ASN A 494 40.69 -31.25 -30.51
C ASN A 494 40.89 -29.76 -30.15
N LYS A 495 42.13 -29.27 -30.05
CA LYS A 495 42.40 -27.86 -29.75
C LYS A 495 42.01 -26.92 -30.90
N LEU A 496 42.09 -27.38 -32.15
CA LEU A 496 41.55 -26.65 -33.31
C LEU A 496 40.01 -26.63 -33.31
N VAL A 497 39.36 -27.77 -33.04
CA VAL A 497 37.89 -27.88 -32.95
C VAL A 497 37.34 -27.00 -31.82
N VAL A 498 37.93 -27.05 -30.62
CA VAL A 498 37.53 -26.19 -29.49
C VAL A 498 37.70 -24.71 -29.82
N LYS A 499 38.78 -24.30 -30.52
CA LYS A 499 38.98 -22.91 -30.96
C LYS A 499 37.91 -22.46 -31.97
N LEU A 500 37.54 -23.33 -32.92
CA LEU A 500 36.47 -23.08 -33.89
C LEU A 500 35.11 -22.92 -33.18
N LEU A 501 34.75 -23.87 -32.31
CA LEU A 501 33.51 -23.85 -31.55
C LEU A 501 33.40 -22.63 -30.63
N LEU A 502 34.49 -22.23 -29.97
CA LEU A 502 34.52 -21.03 -29.12
C LEU A 502 34.25 -19.77 -29.96
N THR A 503 34.82 -19.67 -31.16
CA THR A 503 34.60 -18.53 -32.07
C THR A 503 33.15 -18.46 -32.53
N ILE A 504 32.55 -19.59 -32.91
CA ILE A 504 31.12 -19.68 -33.27
C ILE A 504 30.24 -19.29 -32.08
N THR A 505 30.54 -19.79 -30.88
CA THR A 505 29.75 -19.55 -29.66
C THR A 505 29.81 -18.09 -29.21
N ILE A 506 30.98 -17.44 -29.33
CA ILE A 506 31.14 -16.00 -29.04
C ILE A 506 30.31 -15.16 -30.02
N ASN A 507 30.35 -15.47 -31.32
CA ASN A 507 29.57 -14.76 -32.33
C ASN A 507 28.05 -14.93 -32.08
N HIS A 508 27.62 -16.15 -31.76
CA HIS A 508 26.22 -16.44 -31.40
C HIS A 508 25.77 -15.72 -30.12
N LEU A 509 26.63 -15.65 -29.09
CA LEU A 509 26.37 -14.91 -27.85
C LEU A 509 26.33 -13.39 -28.07
N LEU A 510 27.07 -12.84 -29.04
CA LEU A 510 27.00 -11.42 -29.40
C LEU A 510 25.65 -11.11 -30.07
N VAL A 511 25.20 -11.92 -31.02
CA VAL A 511 23.86 -11.79 -31.65
C VAL A 511 22.76 -11.86 -30.58
N PHE A 512 22.74 -12.91 -29.76
CA PHE A 512 21.74 -13.06 -28.68
C PHE A 512 21.79 -11.95 -27.62
N ARG A 513 22.94 -11.28 -27.44
CA ARG A 513 23.06 -10.12 -26.54
C ARG A 513 22.51 -8.84 -27.17
N TYR A 514 22.54 -8.70 -28.49
CA TYR A 514 21.85 -7.60 -29.20
C TYR A 514 20.33 -7.79 -29.15
N ASP A 515 19.79 -8.95 -29.53
CA ASP A 515 18.34 -9.19 -29.57
C ASP A 515 17.64 -9.01 -28.21
N LYS A 516 18.30 -9.46 -27.12
CA LYS A 516 17.73 -9.40 -25.76
C LYS A 516 17.62 -7.97 -25.20
N SER A 517 18.09 -6.97 -25.93
CA SER A 517 17.95 -5.54 -25.61
C SER A 517 16.53 -5.00 -25.89
N LEU A 518 15.81 -5.56 -26.87
CA LEU A 518 14.56 -4.96 -27.40
C LEU A 518 13.29 -5.42 -26.70
N SER A 519 13.30 -6.51 -25.92
CA SER A 519 12.09 -7.15 -25.40
C SER A 519 11.96 -7.09 -23.87
N LYS A 520 11.87 -5.87 -23.32
CA LYS A 520 11.23 -5.60 -22.02
C LYS A 520 10.39 -4.33 -22.12
N PRO A 521 9.16 -4.29 -21.57
CA PRO A 521 8.43 -3.04 -21.40
C PRO A 521 9.13 -2.21 -20.31
N GLN A 522 10.07 -1.37 -20.71
CA GLN A 522 10.68 -0.39 -19.83
C GLN A 522 9.62 0.64 -19.43
N GLN A 523 9.28 0.69 -18.14
CA GLN A 523 8.89 1.97 -17.55
C GLN A 523 10.02 2.95 -17.85
N GLN A 524 9.74 4.00 -18.63
CA GLN A 524 10.76 4.93 -19.07
C GLN A 524 11.29 5.78 -17.89
N PHE A 525 12.28 5.25 -17.18
CA PHE A 525 13.20 6.05 -16.38
C PHE A 525 14.07 6.87 -17.33
N GLN A 526 13.46 7.92 -17.91
CA GLN A 526 14.17 8.93 -18.69
C GLN A 526 15.22 9.56 -17.77
N HIS A 527 16.49 9.24 -18.01
CA HIS A 527 17.61 9.82 -17.27
C HIS A 527 17.53 11.35 -17.36
N ILE A 528 17.31 12.01 -16.22
CA ILE A 528 16.98 13.45 -16.20
C ILE A 528 18.23 14.24 -16.60
N THR A 529 18.27 14.70 -17.84
CA THR A 529 19.32 15.61 -18.31
C THR A 529 19.16 16.99 -17.67
N SER A 530 20.26 17.73 -17.44
CA SER A 530 20.17 19.10 -16.91
C SER A 530 19.24 19.97 -17.75
N SER A 531 19.33 19.84 -19.08
CA SER A 531 18.46 20.51 -20.05
C SER A 531 16.96 20.39 -19.74
N LYS A 532 16.48 19.23 -19.24
CA LYS A 532 15.08 19.05 -18.82
C LYS A 532 14.72 19.92 -17.62
N ILE A 533 15.62 20.00 -16.63
CA ILE A 533 15.45 20.85 -15.43
C ILE A 533 15.52 22.34 -15.80
N ASP A 534 16.44 22.71 -16.68
CA ASP A 534 16.59 24.10 -17.12
C ASP A 534 15.39 24.56 -17.98
N ALA A 535 14.82 23.68 -18.80
CA ALA A 535 13.54 23.92 -19.47
C ALA A 535 12.36 24.06 -18.48
N LEU A 536 12.35 23.32 -17.37
CA LEU A 536 11.34 23.48 -16.31
C LEU A 536 11.53 24.79 -15.53
N ARG A 537 12.77 25.22 -15.27
CA ARG A 537 13.08 26.53 -14.67
C ARG A 537 12.50 27.67 -15.50
N LYS A 538 12.79 27.67 -16.81
CA LYS A 538 12.26 28.67 -17.74
C LYS A 538 10.72 28.71 -17.73
N LYS A 539 10.05 27.56 -17.78
CA LYS A 539 8.57 27.48 -17.69
C LYS A 539 8.01 28.03 -16.37
N VAL A 540 8.71 27.83 -15.25
CA VAL A 540 8.34 28.42 -13.94
C VAL A 540 8.49 29.94 -13.95
N GLU A 541 9.51 30.47 -14.63
CA GLU A 541 9.74 31.92 -14.78
C GLU A 541 8.70 32.57 -15.71
N GLU A 542 8.42 31.97 -16.87
CA GLU A 542 7.34 32.36 -17.79
C GLU A 542 5.99 32.44 -17.06
N ARG A 543 5.66 31.47 -16.19
CA ARG A 543 4.42 31.48 -15.39
C ARG A 543 4.43 32.51 -14.27
N LYS A 544 5.58 32.82 -13.66
CA LYS A 544 5.73 33.93 -12.70
C LYS A 544 5.57 35.29 -13.37
N ALA A 545 6.05 35.46 -14.61
CA ALA A 545 5.90 36.67 -15.41
C ALA A 545 4.43 36.94 -15.77
N LEU A 546 3.73 35.94 -16.33
CA LEU A 546 2.28 36.01 -16.64
C LEU A 546 1.42 36.38 -15.42
N ARG A 547 1.86 36.01 -14.22
CA ARG A 547 1.20 36.42 -12.96
C ARG A 547 1.49 37.88 -12.59
N LEU A 548 2.71 38.36 -12.85
CA LEU A 548 3.16 39.72 -12.57
C LEU A 548 2.54 40.74 -13.55
N GLU A 549 2.55 40.46 -14.85
CA GLU A 549 1.90 41.28 -15.89
C GLU A 549 0.44 41.55 -15.51
N LYS A 550 -0.33 40.47 -15.31
CA LYS A 550 -1.74 40.58 -14.90
C LYS A 550 -1.92 41.31 -13.56
N LYS A 551 -0.90 41.39 -12.70
CA LYS A 551 -0.94 42.13 -11.42
C LYS A 551 -0.71 43.64 -11.65
N GLY A 552 -0.04 44.04 -12.73
CA GLY A 552 0.06 45.42 -13.20
C GLY A 552 -1.29 46.03 -13.56
N ASP A 553 -2.16 45.26 -14.24
CA ASP A 553 -3.52 45.68 -14.65
C ASP A 553 -4.40 46.20 -13.48
N ARG A 554 -4.08 45.84 -12.22
CA ARG A 554 -4.77 46.33 -11.01
C ARG A 554 -4.20 47.63 -10.42
N LYS A 555 -3.37 48.36 -11.17
CA LYS A 555 -2.86 49.69 -10.81
C LYS A 555 -3.28 50.80 -11.78
N LEU A 556 -4.05 50.48 -12.82
CA LEU A 556 -4.49 51.40 -13.88
C LEU A 556 -6.03 51.43 -14.02
N ILE A 557 -6.75 50.91 -13.03
CA ILE A 557 -8.20 50.96 -12.81
C ILE A 557 -8.44 51.10 -11.31
#